data_AF-A0A7S3VLN0-F1
#
_entry.id   AF-A0A7S3VLN0-F1
#
_cell.length_a   1.000
_cell.length_b   1.000
_cell.length_c   1.000
_cell.angle_alpha   90.00
_cell.angle_beta   90.00
_cell.angle_gamma   90.00
#
_symmetry.space_group_name_H-M   'P 1'
#
loop_
_entity.id
_entity.type
_entity.pdbx_description
1 polymer ?
#
loop_
_entity_poly.entity_id
_entity_poly.type
_entity_poly.pdbx_seq_one_letter_code
_entity_poly.pdbx_strand_id
1 'polypeptide(L)'
;MQCSTIFRPSAPSINLCPSPLPHLHPPAVVHSRHTCQTHTALQPCKKLQTQTQRPCATVSSSSSSSNSSYSNGNSTSGNAMDVLGNTRPVDRLRYQAKFVFTALDTERKGRLQGGQVQQYLAYSDARFGPRSSALDTYYKDAGLLDPGKTLGFEQFVDVVRNQVRILSDNSQLLNANIQGPELGKLLYNCCITTREMTQALVAFKLMDLDNDGFIPAEDLAKTQSVERKMVDDVLDDAEEDPAKRANFSAYVQSYARERPVALTMVIMATHTLAFWLLFSAPIDVTWKVLLSVFLLLKPQLINSPLIRAYQIIRTLFGRSQAELDMRLKPS
;
A
#
# COMPACT_ATOMS: atom_id res chain seq x y z
N MET A 1 -11.59 36.95 75.66
CA MET A 1 -13.02 36.56 75.52
C MET A 1 -13.39 36.62 74.05
N GLN A 2 -14.13 35.61 73.59
CA GLN A 2 -14.75 35.41 72.28
C GLN A 2 -13.86 34.92 71.12
N CYS A 3 -13.79 33.58 71.04
CA CYS A 3 -13.63 32.79 69.82
C CYS A 3 -14.78 33.08 68.84
N SER A 4 -14.48 33.11 67.55
CA SER A 4 -15.47 32.82 66.49
C SER A 4 -14.75 32.18 65.31
N THR A 5 -14.86 30.86 65.25
CA THR A 5 -14.41 29.97 64.20
C THR A 5 -15.33 30.14 62.99
N ILE A 6 -14.79 30.55 61.83
CA ILE A 6 -15.55 30.60 60.57
C ILE A 6 -15.23 29.34 59.75
N PHE A 7 -16.29 28.58 59.52
CA PHE A 7 -16.32 27.30 58.82
C PHE A 7 -16.29 27.53 57.30
N ARG A 8 -15.42 26.80 56.58
CA ARG A 8 -15.36 26.73 55.10
C ARG A 8 -16.41 25.72 54.58
N PRO A 9 -17.17 26.04 53.52
CA PRO A 9 -17.76 25.02 52.67
C PRO A 9 -16.81 24.67 51.51
N SER A 10 -16.41 23.40 51.47
CA SER A 10 -15.71 22.72 50.37
C SER A 10 -16.65 22.54 49.17
N ALA A 11 -16.21 22.97 47.99
CA ALA A 11 -16.89 22.71 46.72
C ALA A 11 -16.76 21.22 46.32
N PRO A 12 -17.78 20.64 45.67
CA PRO A 12 -17.75 19.24 45.25
C PRO A 12 -16.80 19.02 44.07
N SER A 13 -15.84 18.11 44.26
CA SER A 13 -15.02 17.54 43.21
C SER A 13 -15.89 16.70 42.27
N ILE A 14 -16.05 17.14 41.03
CA ILE A 14 -16.66 16.34 39.97
C ILE A 14 -15.62 15.33 39.50
N ASN A 15 -15.72 14.10 40.04
CA ASN A 15 -15.07 12.91 39.51
C ASN A 15 -15.77 12.52 38.20
N LEU A 16 -15.21 12.95 37.06
CA LEU A 16 -15.50 12.34 35.77
C LEU A 16 -14.65 11.08 35.64
N CYS A 17 -15.27 9.93 35.87
CA CYS A 17 -14.70 8.63 35.53
C CYS A 17 -14.36 8.59 34.03
N PRO A 18 -13.13 8.24 33.63
CA PRO A 18 -12.88 7.78 32.28
C PRO A 18 -13.52 6.41 32.12
N SER A 19 -14.47 6.29 31.19
CA SER A 19 -14.97 4.98 30.76
C SER A 19 -13.81 4.14 30.21
N PRO A 20 -13.62 2.89 30.69
CA PRO A 20 -12.60 2.01 30.16
C PRO A 20 -13.00 1.52 28.76
N LEU A 21 -12.02 1.57 27.85
CA LEU A 21 -12.05 0.90 26.55
C LEU A 21 -12.40 -0.60 26.71
N PRO A 22 -13.11 -1.21 25.74
CA PRO A 22 -13.41 -2.62 25.79
C PRO A 22 -12.13 -3.46 25.77
N HIS A 23 -12.07 -4.39 26.72
CA HIS A 23 -10.99 -5.34 26.96
C HIS A 23 -10.60 -6.13 25.70
N LEU A 24 -9.34 -5.97 25.27
CA LEU A 24 -8.63 -7.04 24.55
C LEU A 24 -8.38 -8.18 25.55
N HIS A 25 -8.96 -9.34 25.28
CA HIS A 25 -8.59 -10.58 25.96
C HIS A 25 -7.18 -11.01 25.55
N PRO A 26 -6.27 -11.32 26.50
CA PRO A 26 -5.03 -12.02 26.17
C PRO A 26 -5.32 -13.50 25.85
N PRO A 27 -4.63 -14.12 24.88
CA PRO A 27 -4.79 -15.55 24.62
C PRO A 27 -4.22 -16.38 25.77
N ALA A 28 -4.95 -17.46 26.08
CA ALA A 28 -4.60 -18.44 27.08
C ALA A 28 -3.29 -19.15 26.73
N VAL A 29 -2.33 -19.10 27.66
CA VAL A 29 -1.10 -19.91 27.64
C VAL A 29 -1.49 -21.35 27.92
N VAL A 30 -1.60 -22.17 26.87
CA VAL A 30 -1.70 -23.63 27.02
C VAL A 30 -0.28 -24.18 27.21
N HIS A 31 0.01 -24.59 28.44
CA HIS A 31 1.13 -25.46 28.76
C HIS A 31 0.91 -26.83 28.13
N SER A 32 1.69 -27.17 27.10
CA SER A 32 1.85 -28.56 26.67
C SER A 32 3.24 -29.06 27.07
N ARG A 33 3.26 -29.89 28.10
CA ARG A 33 4.41 -30.70 28.50
C ARG A 33 4.51 -31.86 27.52
N HIS A 34 5.62 -31.97 26.79
CA HIS A 34 6.11 -33.27 26.33
C HIS A 34 7.62 -33.40 26.54
N THR A 35 7.92 -34.45 27.28
CA THR A 35 9.20 -35.00 27.68
C THR A 35 9.99 -35.62 26.51
N CYS A 36 11.32 -35.51 26.64
CA CYS A 36 12.38 -36.43 26.23
C CYS A 36 12.21 -37.32 25.00
N GLN A 37 13.15 -37.19 24.05
CA GLN A 37 14.02 -38.31 23.68
C GLN A 37 15.35 -37.80 23.09
N THR A 38 16.43 -38.28 23.70
CA THR A 38 17.84 -38.22 23.28
C THR A 38 18.08 -39.11 22.06
N HIS A 39 18.90 -38.66 21.09
CA HIS A 39 19.89 -39.51 20.41
C HIS A 39 21.00 -38.65 19.74
N THR A 40 22.19 -38.75 20.34
CA THR A 40 23.54 -38.95 19.75
C THR A 40 23.77 -38.60 18.27
N ALA A 41 24.75 -37.74 17.97
CA ALA A 41 26.03 -38.11 17.32
C ALA A 41 26.74 -36.97 16.52
N LEU A 42 28.07 -36.88 16.75
CA LEU A 42 29.16 -36.58 15.80
C LEU A 42 29.50 -35.13 15.38
N GLN A 43 30.51 -34.61 16.10
CA GLN A 43 31.82 -34.08 15.66
C GLN A 43 31.98 -32.81 14.77
N PRO A 44 33.11 -32.07 14.96
CA PRO A 44 33.35 -30.77 14.36
C PRO A 44 34.26 -30.83 13.13
N CYS A 45 33.98 -29.99 12.12
CA CYS A 45 34.95 -29.67 11.06
C CYS A 45 35.41 -28.21 11.19
N LYS A 46 36.70 -28.06 11.46
CA LYS A 46 37.49 -26.82 11.37
C LYS A 46 38.11 -26.71 9.97
N LYS A 47 38.49 -25.47 9.62
CA LYS A 47 39.39 -25.00 8.52
C LYS A 47 38.66 -24.68 7.21
N LEU A 48 38.99 -23.67 6.42
CA LEU A 48 39.99 -22.58 6.45
C LEU A 48 39.53 -21.54 5.38
N GLN A 49 39.91 -20.26 5.56
CA GLN A 49 40.32 -19.25 4.56
C GLN A 49 39.79 -19.37 3.10
N THR A 50 39.37 -18.32 2.43
CA THR A 50 40.30 -17.31 1.91
C THR A 50 39.58 -16.05 1.43
N GLN A 51 40.17 -14.93 1.83
CA GLN A 51 39.93 -13.54 1.46
C GLN A 51 40.29 -13.27 -0.01
N THR A 52 39.43 -12.61 -0.77
CA THR A 52 39.84 -11.85 -1.96
C THR A 52 38.98 -10.60 -2.09
N GLN A 53 39.57 -9.48 -1.67
CA GLN A 53 39.12 -8.13 -1.99
C GLN A 53 39.51 -7.79 -3.43
N ARG A 54 38.68 -7.05 -4.15
CA ARG A 54 39.05 -6.06 -5.19
C ARG A 54 37.85 -5.14 -5.51
N PRO A 55 38.07 -3.95 -6.11
CA PRO A 55 37.54 -2.68 -5.58
C PRO A 55 36.36 -2.08 -6.36
N CYS A 56 35.76 -1.08 -5.71
CA CYS A 56 34.77 -0.12 -6.20
C CYS A 56 34.94 0.32 -7.65
N ALA A 57 33.85 0.25 -8.41
CA ALA A 57 33.57 1.16 -9.51
C ALA A 57 32.38 2.05 -9.11
N THR A 58 32.67 3.33 -8.93
CA THR A 58 31.70 4.40 -8.73
C THR A 58 30.97 4.63 -10.05
N VAL A 59 29.67 4.33 -10.11
CA VAL A 59 28.77 4.82 -11.16
C VAL A 59 27.80 5.80 -10.52
N SER A 60 28.05 7.07 -10.79
CA SER A 60 27.16 8.20 -10.51
C SER A 60 26.05 8.26 -11.55
N SER A 61 24.97 8.96 -11.18
CA SER A 61 23.80 9.41 -11.98
C SER A 61 22.65 8.39 -12.08
N SER A 62 21.38 8.73 -11.84
CA SER A 62 20.70 10.03 -11.68
C SER A 62 19.39 9.83 -10.93
N SER A 63 19.27 10.40 -9.72
CA SER A 63 18.00 10.53 -9.02
C SER A 63 17.20 11.68 -9.63
N SER A 64 16.11 11.35 -10.33
CA SER A 64 15.05 12.30 -10.66
C SER A 64 14.27 12.64 -9.39
N SER A 65 14.79 13.60 -8.62
CA SER A 65 14.11 14.27 -7.52
C SER A 65 13.03 15.20 -8.07
N SER A 66 11.82 14.65 -8.25
CA SER A 66 10.61 15.46 -8.39
C SER A 66 10.29 16.08 -7.03
N ASN A 67 10.92 17.22 -6.74
CA ASN A 67 10.52 18.11 -5.65
C ASN A 67 9.17 18.71 -6.00
N SER A 68 8.09 18.10 -5.53
CA SER A 68 6.79 18.76 -5.43
C SER A 68 6.84 19.72 -4.24
N SER A 69 7.33 20.93 -4.49
CA SER A 69 7.27 22.05 -3.56
C SER A 69 5.80 22.41 -3.30
N TYR A 70 5.35 22.23 -2.06
CA TYR A 70 4.06 22.71 -1.60
C TYR A 70 4.09 24.24 -1.53
N SER A 71 3.48 24.91 -2.50
CA SER A 71 3.19 26.34 -2.39
C SER A 71 1.97 26.51 -1.49
N ASN A 72 2.17 27.14 -0.33
CA ASN A 72 1.10 27.55 0.57
C ASN A 72 0.43 28.80 -0.05
N GLY A 73 -0.53 28.60 -0.95
CA GLY A 73 -1.18 29.65 -1.74
C GLY A 73 -2.54 30.04 -1.18
N ASN A 74 -2.57 31.18 -0.50
CA ASN A 74 -3.78 31.91 -0.14
C ASN A 74 -4.53 32.36 -1.42
N SER A 75 -5.84 32.24 -1.41
CA SER A 75 -6.78 32.38 -2.54
C SER A 75 -6.74 33.71 -3.31
N THR A 76 -6.87 33.67 -4.65
CA THR A 76 -7.86 34.46 -5.45
C THR A 76 -7.71 34.22 -6.97
N SER A 77 -8.83 34.13 -7.68
CA SER A 77 -9.00 34.04 -9.16
C SER A 77 -8.78 32.66 -9.81
N GLY A 78 -9.81 31.81 -9.73
CA GLY A 78 -9.84 30.48 -10.34
C GLY A 78 -10.03 30.51 -11.85
N ASN A 79 -8.96 30.20 -12.60
CA ASN A 79 -9.07 29.73 -13.97
C ASN A 79 -9.62 28.30 -13.95
N ALA A 80 -10.65 28.01 -14.75
CA ALA A 80 -11.27 26.68 -14.82
C ALA A 80 -10.30 25.55 -15.20
N MET A 81 -9.17 25.87 -15.82
CA MET A 81 -8.07 24.92 -16.13
C MET A 81 -7.19 24.61 -14.91
N ASP A 82 -7.17 25.46 -13.89
CA ASP A 82 -6.43 25.23 -12.63
C ASP A 82 -7.15 24.19 -11.75
N VAL A 83 -8.47 24.06 -11.92
CA VAL A 83 -9.29 23.00 -11.29
C VAL A 83 -8.90 21.61 -11.81
N LEU A 84 -8.46 21.48 -13.07
CA LEU A 84 -7.95 20.23 -13.63
C LEU A 84 -6.45 20.01 -13.35
N GLY A 85 -5.69 21.09 -13.08
CA GLY A 85 -4.29 21.00 -12.65
C GLY A 85 -4.12 20.58 -11.18
N ASN A 86 -5.08 20.95 -10.32
CA ASN A 86 -5.06 20.64 -8.89
C ASN A 86 -5.78 19.33 -8.49
N THR A 87 -6.25 18.52 -9.46
CA THR A 87 -6.79 17.20 -9.13
C THR A 87 -5.67 16.27 -8.69
N ARG A 88 -5.53 16.12 -7.37
CA ARG A 88 -4.68 15.11 -6.76
C ARG A 88 -5.04 13.72 -7.31
N PRO A 89 -4.06 12.85 -7.56
CA PRO A 89 -4.32 11.54 -8.17
C PRO A 89 -5.32 10.74 -7.33
N VAL A 90 -6.28 10.10 -8.00
CA VAL A 90 -7.17 9.12 -7.37
C VAL A 90 -6.46 7.77 -7.39
N ASP A 91 -5.71 7.51 -6.33
CA ASP A 91 -4.92 6.28 -6.13
C ASP A 91 -5.52 5.41 -5.01
N ARG A 92 -5.10 4.14 -4.96
CA ARG A 92 -5.55 3.17 -3.95
C ARG A 92 -5.19 3.65 -2.53
N LEU A 93 -4.05 4.31 -2.37
CA LEU A 93 -3.59 4.86 -1.10
C LEU A 93 -4.55 5.91 -0.53
N ARG A 94 -5.27 6.68 -1.36
CA ARG A 94 -6.27 7.64 -0.86
C ARG A 94 -7.42 6.97 -0.11
N TYR A 95 -7.90 5.84 -0.61
CA TYR A 95 -8.99 5.09 0.04
C TYR A 95 -8.51 4.38 1.30
N GLN A 96 -7.27 3.88 1.29
CA GLN A 96 -6.63 3.30 2.47
C GLN A 96 -6.40 4.36 3.54
N ALA A 97 -5.92 5.54 3.16
CA ALA A 97 -5.81 6.69 4.03
C ALA A 97 -7.19 7.11 4.56
N LYS A 98 -8.26 7.06 3.76
CA LYS A 98 -9.63 7.34 4.23
C LYS A 98 -10.07 6.38 5.33
N PHE A 99 -9.75 5.11 5.19
CA PHE A 99 -10.07 4.09 6.19
C PHE A 99 -9.38 4.39 7.53
N VAL A 100 -8.05 4.60 7.52
CA VAL A 100 -7.28 4.97 8.72
C VAL A 100 -7.73 6.31 9.30
N PHE A 101 -7.97 7.31 8.45
CA PHE A 101 -8.45 8.62 8.87
C PHE A 101 -9.79 8.53 9.60
N THR A 102 -10.72 7.72 9.08
CA THR A 102 -12.04 7.54 9.70
C THR A 102 -11.94 6.83 11.05
N ALA A 103 -10.99 5.91 11.21
CA ALA A 103 -10.71 5.27 12.50
C ALA A 103 -10.14 6.26 13.53
N LEU A 104 -9.33 7.23 13.10
CA LEU A 104 -8.71 8.24 13.96
C LEU A 104 -9.62 9.45 14.24
N ASP A 105 -10.44 9.87 13.27
CA ASP A 105 -11.40 10.98 13.39
C ASP A 105 -12.66 10.55 14.16
N THR A 106 -12.45 10.17 15.42
CA THR A 106 -13.52 9.74 16.35
C THR A 106 -14.61 10.79 16.53
N GLU A 107 -14.25 12.07 16.42
CA GLU A 107 -15.18 13.21 16.55
C GLU A 107 -15.90 13.55 15.23
N ARG A 108 -15.52 12.92 14.11
CA ARG A 108 -16.09 13.14 12.77
C ARG A 108 -16.06 14.60 12.32
N LYS A 109 -14.99 15.33 12.69
CA LYS A 109 -14.84 16.75 12.33
C LYS A 109 -14.24 16.94 10.93
N GLY A 110 -13.86 15.86 10.26
CA GLY A 110 -13.19 15.90 8.97
C GLY A 110 -11.75 16.39 9.05
N ARG A 111 -11.17 16.47 10.25
CA ARG A 111 -9.80 16.91 10.54
C ARG A 111 -9.26 16.18 11.78
N LEU A 112 -8.00 15.76 11.73
CA LEU A 112 -7.30 15.20 12.88
C LEU A 112 -6.70 16.33 13.71
N GLN A 113 -6.96 16.34 15.01
CA GLN A 113 -6.31 17.21 15.99
C GLN A 113 -4.94 16.65 16.39
N GLY A 114 -4.09 17.46 17.03
CA GLY A 114 -2.72 17.04 17.36
C GLY A 114 -2.65 15.75 18.20
N GLY A 115 -3.60 15.53 19.12
CA GLY A 115 -3.71 14.26 19.84
C GLY A 115 -3.96 13.05 18.94
N GLN A 116 -4.84 13.18 17.94
CA GLN A 116 -5.12 12.14 16.95
C GLN A 116 -3.95 11.95 15.96
N VAL A 117 -3.23 13.02 15.64
CA VAL A 117 -1.99 12.94 14.85
C VAL A 117 -0.93 12.15 15.61
N GLN A 118 -0.75 12.41 16.91
CA GLN A 118 0.15 11.61 17.75
C GLN A 118 -0.27 10.15 17.86
N GLN A 119 -1.58 9.87 17.95
CA GLN A 119 -2.10 8.50 17.90
C GLN A 119 -1.74 7.81 16.58
N TYR A 120 -1.82 8.52 15.44
CA TYR A 120 -1.39 7.98 14.15
C TYR A 120 0.12 7.69 14.12
N LEU A 121 0.95 8.55 14.71
CA LEU A 121 2.39 8.30 14.79
C LEU A 121 2.70 7.06 15.63
N ALA A 122 2.04 6.90 16.79
CA ALA A 122 2.17 5.69 17.60
C ALA A 122 1.65 4.44 16.87
N TYR A 123 0.54 4.57 16.14
CA TYR A 123 -0.02 3.52 15.28
C TYR A 123 0.95 3.07 14.19
N SER A 124 1.65 4.04 13.56
CA SER A 124 2.71 3.80 12.58
C SER A 124 3.90 3.06 13.21
N ASP A 125 4.38 3.53 14.36
CA ASP A 125 5.54 2.97 15.04
C ASP A 125 5.28 1.52 15.47
N ALA A 126 4.06 1.20 15.90
CA ALA A 126 3.66 -0.17 16.25
C ALA A 126 3.73 -1.16 15.07
N ARG A 127 3.51 -0.70 13.83
CA ARG A 127 3.41 -1.56 12.63
C ARG A 127 4.71 -1.70 11.86
N PHE A 128 5.44 -0.60 11.77
CA PHE A 128 6.66 -0.50 10.96
C PHE A 128 7.92 -0.57 11.82
N GLY A 129 7.76 -0.60 13.15
CA GLY A 129 8.86 -0.54 14.10
C GLY A 129 9.32 0.89 14.36
N PRO A 130 10.47 1.07 15.03
CA PRO A 130 11.05 2.37 15.28
C PRO A 130 11.20 3.16 13.98
N ARG A 131 10.83 4.44 13.99
CA ARG A 131 10.90 5.30 12.80
C ARG A 131 12.30 5.28 12.22
N SER A 132 12.39 5.05 10.91
CA SER A 132 13.63 5.32 10.19
C SER A 132 13.97 6.81 10.30
N SER A 133 15.26 7.15 10.24
CA SER A 133 15.70 8.54 10.25
C SER A 133 15.05 9.38 9.14
N ALA A 134 14.81 8.77 7.98
CA ALA A 134 14.11 9.39 6.86
C ALA A 134 12.64 9.72 7.19
N LEU A 135 11.93 8.80 7.86
CA LEU A 135 10.54 9.01 8.25
C LEU A 135 10.42 10.06 9.37
N ASP A 136 11.33 10.04 10.34
CA ASP A 136 11.36 11.03 11.42
C ASP A 136 11.67 12.44 10.90
N THR A 137 12.61 12.56 9.96
CA THR A 137 12.91 13.83 9.27
C THR A 137 11.67 14.35 8.55
N TYR A 138 10.98 13.49 7.79
CA TYR A 138 9.75 13.86 7.11
C TYR A 138 8.65 14.33 8.08
N TYR A 139 8.44 13.63 9.20
CA TYR A 139 7.43 14.02 10.19
C TYR A 139 7.75 15.34 10.88
N LYS A 140 9.03 15.64 11.13
CA LYS A 140 9.50 16.94 11.61
C LYS A 140 9.21 18.05 10.60
N ASP A 141 9.61 17.86 9.35
CA ASP A 141 9.46 18.85 8.29
C ASP A 141 7.99 19.13 7.95
N ALA A 142 7.13 18.09 8.01
CA ALA A 142 5.69 18.22 7.84
C ALA A 142 4.97 18.84 9.05
N GLY A 143 5.69 19.07 10.17
CA GLY A 143 5.14 19.61 11.42
C GLY A 143 4.17 18.66 12.11
N LEU A 144 4.27 17.34 11.88
CA LEU A 144 3.39 16.34 12.49
C LEU A 144 3.71 16.08 13.96
N LEU A 145 4.90 16.48 14.41
CA LEU A 145 5.31 16.39 15.81
C LEU A 145 4.81 17.56 16.66
N ASP A 146 4.23 18.60 16.05
CA ASP A 146 3.66 19.74 16.75
C ASP A 146 2.27 19.35 17.34
N PRO A 147 2.07 19.40 18.67
CA PRO A 147 0.79 19.09 19.30
C PRO A 147 -0.35 20.05 18.89
N GLY A 148 -0.03 21.23 18.36
CA GLY A 148 -1.03 22.17 17.80
C GLY A 148 -1.45 21.85 16.36
N LYS A 149 -0.77 20.90 15.69
CA LYS A 149 -1.04 20.60 14.29
C LYS A 149 -2.43 20.01 14.12
N THR A 150 -3.19 20.61 13.21
CA THR A 150 -4.40 20.00 12.67
C THR A 150 -4.14 19.53 11.25
N LEU A 151 -4.71 18.39 10.90
CA LEU A 151 -4.49 17.74 9.61
C LEU A 151 -5.83 17.47 8.94
N GLY A 152 -6.08 18.11 7.80
CA GLY A 152 -7.23 17.78 6.97
C GLY A 152 -7.07 16.42 6.29
N PHE A 153 -8.17 15.83 5.80
CA PHE A 153 -8.14 14.55 5.10
C PHE A 153 -7.13 14.53 3.94
N GLU A 154 -7.12 15.55 3.09
CA GLU A 154 -6.19 15.62 1.95
C GLU A 154 -4.72 15.69 2.37
N GLN A 155 -4.41 16.44 3.45
CA GLN A 155 -3.07 16.49 4.01
C GLN A 155 -2.68 15.12 4.61
N PHE A 156 -3.62 14.42 5.24
CA PHE A 156 -3.40 13.06 5.73
C PHE A 156 -3.08 12.07 4.61
N VAL A 157 -3.77 12.17 3.47
CA VAL A 157 -3.47 11.35 2.29
C VAL A 157 -2.03 11.57 1.83
N ASP A 158 -1.55 12.80 1.80
CA ASP A 158 -0.15 13.09 1.42
C ASP A 158 0.85 12.53 2.44
N VAL A 159 0.53 12.59 3.73
CA VAL A 159 1.33 11.98 4.80
C VAL A 159 1.46 10.48 4.60
N VAL A 160 0.34 9.78 4.37
CA VAL A 160 0.32 8.34 4.11
C VAL A 160 1.11 7.99 2.84
N ARG A 161 0.95 8.77 1.75
CA ARG A 161 1.70 8.54 0.50
C ARG A 161 3.21 8.67 0.70
N ASN A 162 3.65 9.72 1.39
CA ASN A 162 5.07 9.93 1.65
C ASN A 162 5.63 8.87 2.62
N GLN A 163 4.88 8.48 3.65
CA GLN A 163 5.23 7.38 4.53
C GLN A 163 5.43 6.09 3.72
N VAL A 164 4.45 5.72 2.89
CA VAL A 164 4.52 4.52 2.05
C VAL A 164 5.70 4.58 1.09
N ARG A 165 5.96 5.73 0.46
CA ARG A 165 7.11 5.94 -0.42
C ARG A 165 8.43 5.71 0.31
N ILE A 166 8.62 6.36 1.46
CA ILE A 166 9.86 6.23 2.26
C ILE A 166 10.05 4.79 2.74
N LEU A 167 8.99 4.14 3.22
CA LEU A 167 9.07 2.76 3.70
C LEU A 167 9.25 1.73 2.58
N SER A 168 8.75 2.00 1.37
CA SER A 168 8.92 1.12 0.20
C SER A 168 10.38 0.94 -0.21
N ASP A 169 11.24 1.90 0.13
CA ASP A 169 12.68 1.84 -0.15
C ASP A 169 13.43 1.01 0.93
N ASN A 170 12.77 0.64 2.03
CA ASN A 170 13.36 -0.17 3.09
C ASN A 170 13.14 -1.68 2.87
N SER A 171 14.09 -2.33 2.19
CA SER A 171 14.03 -3.78 1.97
C SER A 171 14.12 -4.64 3.23
N GLN A 172 14.60 -4.10 4.36
CA GLN A 172 14.66 -4.86 5.62
C GLN A 172 13.25 -5.13 6.16
N LEU A 173 12.31 -4.20 5.93
CA LEU A 173 10.91 -4.36 6.34
C LEU A 173 10.30 -5.58 5.66
N LEU A 174 10.55 -5.78 4.36
CA LEU A 174 10.06 -6.93 3.62
C LEU A 174 10.65 -8.25 4.15
N ASN A 175 11.98 -8.30 4.30
CA ASN A 175 12.69 -9.50 4.76
C ASN A 175 12.34 -9.90 6.20
N ALA A 176 11.95 -8.95 7.05
CA ALA A 176 11.55 -9.22 8.43
C ALA A 176 10.14 -9.82 8.55
N ASN A 177 9.27 -9.59 7.56
CA ASN A 177 7.87 -10.04 7.60
C ASN A 177 7.60 -11.26 6.70
N ILE A 178 8.41 -11.50 5.67
CA ILE A 178 8.22 -12.60 4.73
C ILE A 178 9.52 -13.39 4.61
N GLN A 179 9.42 -14.70 4.77
CA GLN A 179 10.58 -15.58 4.64
C GLN A 179 11.08 -15.61 3.19
N GLY A 180 12.40 -15.69 3.00
CA GLY A 180 13.05 -15.62 1.67
C GLY A 180 12.43 -16.54 0.59
N PRO A 181 12.16 -17.83 0.88
CA PRO A 181 11.56 -18.74 -0.11
C PRO A 181 10.13 -18.34 -0.51
N GLU A 182 9.32 -17.90 0.45
CA GLU A 182 7.96 -17.45 0.21
C GLU A 182 7.93 -16.12 -0.56
N LEU A 183 8.84 -15.22 -0.21
CA LEU A 183 9.00 -13.95 -0.91
C LEU A 183 9.35 -14.16 -2.39
N GLY A 184 10.29 -15.05 -2.69
CA GLY A 184 10.63 -15.39 -4.08
C GLY A 184 9.44 -15.94 -4.86
N LYS A 185 8.64 -16.82 -4.24
CA LYS A 185 7.41 -17.36 -4.86
C LYS A 185 6.37 -16.26 -5.09
N LEU A 186 6.15 -15.36 -4.13
CA LEU A 186 5.20 -14.25 -4.26
C LEU A 186 5.62 -13.25 -5.33
N LEU A 187 6.90 -12.85 -5.37
CA LEU A 187 7.44 -11.96 -6.41
C LEU A 187 7.27 -12.58 -7.81
N TYR A 188 7.58 -13.87 -7.96
CA TYR A 188 7.45 -14.59 -9.22
C TYR A 188 5.99 -14.72 -9.67
N ASN A 189 5.09 -15.12 -8.77
CA ASN A 189 3.66 -15.30 -9.09
C ASN A 189 2.98 -13.98 -9.42
N CYS A 190 3.32 -12.91 -8.69
CA CYS A 190 2.69 -11.61 -8.86
C CYS A 190 3.35 -10.77 -9.95
N CYS A 191 4.54 -11.15 -10.45
CA CYS A 191 5.31 -10.40 -11.45
C CYS A 191 5.54 -8.93 -11.03
N ILE A 192 5.86 -8.71 -9.76
CA ILE A 192 6.15 -7.38 -9.20
C ILE A 192 7.58 -7.32 -8.65
N THR A 193 8.13 -6.11 -8.60
CA THR A 193 9.46 -5.84 -8.04
C THR A 193 9.48 -5.91 -6.52
N THR A 194 10.68 -6.01 -5.93
CA THR A 194 10.85 -6.02 -4.47
C THR A 194 10.29 -4.74 -3.83
N ARG A 195 10.46 -3.60 -4.50
CA ARG A 195 9.96 -2.31 -4.03
C ARG A 195 8.43 -2.26 -4.03
N GLU A 196 7.80 -2.70 -5.10
CA GLU A 196 6.33 -2.77 -5.20
C GLU A 196 5.74 -3.74 -4.18
N MET A 197 6.41 -4.86 -3.93
CA MET A 197 6.02 -5.79 -2.86
C MET A 197 6.10 -5.12 -1.48
N THR A 198 7.16 -4.37 -1.22
CA THR A 198 7.32 -3.62 0.05
C THR A 198 6.23 -2.55 0.17
N GLN A 199 5.92 -1.84 -0.92
CA GLN A 199 4.82 -0.89 -0.95
C GLN A 199 3.46 -1.55 -0.65
N ALA A 200 3.19 -2.72 -1.24
CA ALA A 200 1.99 -3.49 -0.97
C ALA A 200 1.92 -3.93 0.50
N LEU A 201 3.04 -4.38 1.08
CA LEU A 201 3.14 -4.75 2.50
C LEU A 201 2.86 -3.57 3.44
N VAL A 202 3.41 -2.40 3.14
CA VAL A 202 3.15 -1.19 3.94
C VAL A 202 1.67 -0.81 3.86
N ALA A 203 1.09 -0.83 2.66
CA ALA A 203 -0.33 -0.57 2.46
C ALA A 203 -1.24 -1.58 3.17
N PHE A 204 -0.86 -2.87 3.17
CA PHE A 204 -1.57 -3.92 3.90
C PHE A 204 -1.57 -3.65 5.40
N LYS A 205 -0.39 -3.42 5.99
CA LYS A 205 -0.25 -3.12 7.42
C LYS A 205 -1.00 -1.87 7.85
N LEU A 206 -1.17 -0.87 6.97
CA LEU A 206 -1.99 0.31 7.25
C LEU A 206 -3.50 -0.01 7.32
N MET A 207 -3.98 -1.09 6.71
CA MET A 207 -5.38 -1.47 6.77
C MET A 207 -5.67 -2.49 7.88
N ASP A 208 -4.67 -3.27 8.26
CA ASP A 208 -4.72 -4.20 9.39
C ASP A 208 -4.68 -3.39 10.71
N LEU A 209 -5.86 -3.03 11.25
CA LEU A 209 -6.01 -2.13 12.41
C LEU A 209 -5.73 -2.81 13.76
N ASP A 210 -5.97 -4.11 13.85
CA ASP A 210 -5.69 -4.96 15.01
C ASP A 210 -4.33 -5.66 14.94
N ASN A 211 -3.64 -5.55 13.79
CA ASN A 211 -2.32 -6.14 13.56
C ASN A 211 -2.34 -7.67 13.74
N ASP A 212 -3.43 -8.30 13.30
CA ASP A 212 -3.65 -9.74 13.36
C ASP A 212 -3.12 -10.47 12.11
N GLY A 213 -2.68 -9.73 11.09
CA GLY A 213 -2.20 -10.25 9.82
C GLY A 213 -3.29 -10.51 8.79
N PHE A 214 -4.52 -10.06 9.04
CA PHE A 214 -5.69 -10.25 8.21
C PHE A 214 -6.45 -8.95 8.01
N ILE A 215 -7.17 -8.85 6.89
CA ILE A 215 -8.07 -7.71 6.62
C ILE A 215 -9.48 -8.28 6.39
N PRO A 216 -10.50 -7.79 7.11
CA PRO A 216 -11.88 -8.14 6.81
C PRO A 216 -12.23 -7.83 5.35
N ALA A 217 -12.86 -8.80 4.67
CA ALA A 217 -13.38 -8.67 3.31
C ALA A 217 -14.12 -7.35 3.06
N GLU A 218 -14.96 -6.95 4.02
CA GLU A 218 -15.76 -5.74 3.92
C GLU A 218 -14.92 -4.45 3.91
N ASP A 219 -13.81 -4.43 4.63
CA ASP A 219 -12.93 -3.27 4.73
C ASP A 219 -12.01 -3.19 3.52
N LEU A 220 -11.61 -4.35 2.99
CA LEU A 220 -10.95 -4.43 1.70
C LEU A 220 -11.85 -3.91 0.57
N ALA A 221 -13.15 -4.26 0.58
CA ALA A 221 -14.11 -3.78 -0.41
C ALA A 221 -14.34 -2.25 -0.32
N LYS A 222 -14.33 -1.67 0.89
CA LYS A 222 -14.44 -0.21 1.10
C LYS A 222 -13.21 0.52 0.57
N THR A 223 -12.03 -0.04 0.77
CA THR A 223 -10.75 0.57 0.34
C THR A 223 -10.49 0.41 -1.16
N GLN A 224 -11.08 -0.59 -1.81
CA GLN A 224 -10.97 -0.81 -3.25
C GLN A 224 -12.16 -0.23 -4.05
N SER A 225 -12.86 0.81 -3.56
CA SER A 225 -14.17 1.23 -4.12
C SER A 225 -14.25 1.55 -5.64
N VAL A 226 -13.12 1.81 -6.31
CA VAL A 226 -13.06 1.98 -7.79
C VAL A 226 -12.87 0.63 -8.52
N GLU A 227 -12.41 -0.38 -7.80
CA GLU A 227 -11.95 -1.70 -8.28
C GLU A 227 -12.84 -2.84 -7.78
N ARG A 228 -14.09 -2.56 -7.33
CA ARG A 228 -15.02 -3.55 -6.72
C ARG A 228 -15.07 -4.92 -7.43
N LYS A 229 -15.10 -4.94 -8.77
CA LYS A 229 -15.13 -6.21 -9.54
C LYS A 229 -13.92 -7.11 -9.34
N MET A 230 -12.77 -6.56 -8.96
CA MET A 230 -11.55 -7.33 -8.65
C MET A 230 -11.52 -7.82 -7.20
N VAL A 231 -12.27 -7.15 -6.32
CA VAL A 231 -12.45 -7.59 -4.94
C VAL A 231 -13.33 -8.84 -4.93
N ASP A 232 -14.36 -8.90 -5.78
CA ASP A 232 -15.27 -10.05 -5.84
C ASP A 232 -14.52 -11.37 -6.14
N ASP A 233 -13.59 -11.41 -7.11
CA ASP A 233 -12.76 -12.61 -7.35
C ASP A 233 -11.88 -13.00 -6.14
N VAL A 234 -11.38 -12.01 -5.40
CA VAL A 234 -10.51 -12.23 -4.22
C VAL A 234 -11.37 -12.62 -3.01
N LEU A 235 -12.62 -12.17 -2.98
CA LEU A 235 -13.63 -12.59 -2.01
C LEU A 235 -14.06 -14.02 -2.28
N ASP A 236 -14.20 -14.42 -3.55
CA ASP A 236 -14.48 -15.80 -3.96
C ASP A 236 -13.32 -16.73 -3.53
N ASP A 237 -12.06 -16.32 -3.73
CA ASP A 237 -10.90 -17.05 -3.21
C ASP A 237 -10.83 -17.04 -1.67
N ALA A 238 -11.33 -15.98 -1.02
CA ALA A 238 -11.43 -15.87 0.43
C ALA A 238 -12.66 -16.60 1.02
N GLU A 239 -13.58 -17.13 0.20
CA GLU A 239 -14.69 -17.98 0.68
C GLU A 239 -14.18 -19.31 1.25
N GLU A 240 -12.95 -19.72 0.91
CA GLU A 240 -12.29 -20.85 1.55
C GLU A 240 -11.98 -20.59 3.04
N ASP A 241 -11.89 -19.32 3.46
CA ASP A 241 -11.77 -18.94 4.87
C ASP A 241 -13.18 -18.68 5.47
N PRO A 242 -13.62 -19.48 6.47
CA PRO A 242 -14.91 -19.28 7.12
C PRO A 242 -15.08 -17.89 7.74
N ALA A 243 -13.98 -17.17 8.01
CA ALA A 243 -14.00 -15.83 8.59
C ALA A 243 -14.12 -14.70 7.53
N LYS A 244 -14.06 -14.99 6.23
CA LYS A 244 -14.06 -14.00 5.14
C LYS A 244 -13.00 -12.90 5.33
N ARG A 245 -11.76 -13.32 5.62
CA ARG A 245 -10.63 -12.40 5.81
C ARG A 245 -9.58 -12.65 4.74
N ALA A 246 -8.99 -11.57 4.24
CA ALA A 246 -7.88 -11.64 3.29
C ALA A 246 -6.54 -11.56 4.04
N ASN A 247 -5.69 -12.56 3.85
CA ASN A 247 -4.30 -12.51 4.31
C ASN A 247 -3.44 -11.65 3.34
N PHE A 248 -2.17 -11.47 3.68
CA PHE A 248 -1.26 -10.68 2.85
C PHE A 248 -1.07 -11.28 1.44
N SER A 249 -1.01 -12.59 1.27
CA SER A 249 -0.76 -13.21 -0.03
C SER A 249 -1.94 -13.03 -1.00
N ALA A 250 -3.17 -13.18 -0.52
CA ALA A 250 -4.40 -12.87 -1.26
C ALA A 250 -4.48 -11.37 -1.58
N TYR A 251 -4.14 -10.52 -0.61
CA TYR A 251 -4.09 -9.07 -0.82
C TYR A 251 -3.10 -8.68 -1.91
N VAL A 252 -1.87 -9.22 -1.90
CA VAL A 252 -0.86 -8.90 -2.92
C VAL A 252 -1.29 -9.36 -4.30
N GLN A 253 -1.93 -10.52 -4.43
CA GLN A 253 -2.47 -10.96 -5.71
C GLN A 253 -3.52 -9.97 -6.24
N SER A 254 -4.39 -9.47 -5.36
CA SER A 254 -5.34 -8.39 -5.70
C SER A 254 -4.65 -7.05 -6.03
N TYR A 255 -3.47 -6.81 -5.46
CA TYR A 255 -2.69 -5.58 -5.64
C TYR A 255 -1.85 -5.60 -6.92
N ALA A 256 -1.29 -6.74 -7.27
CA ALA A 256 -0.44 -6.96 -8.44
C ALA A 256 -1.21 -7.12 -9.75
N ARG A 257 -2.52 -7.41 -9.68
CA ARG A 257 -3.40 -7.30 -10.83
C ARG A 257 -3.40 -5.85 -11.32
N GLU A 258 -2.62 -5.59 -12.37
CA GLU A 258 -2.59 -4.27 -13.00
C GLU A 258 -4.00 -3.81 -13.30
N ARG A 259 -4.21 -2.51 -13.07
CA ARG A 259 -5.29 -1.80 -13.73
C ARG A 259 -5.13 -2.07 -15.22
N PRO A 260 -6.18 -2.54 -15.93
CA PRO A 260 -6.09 -2.74 -17.35
C PRO A 260 -5.99 -1.40 -18.11
N VAL A 261 -5.53 -0.30 -17.51
CA VAL A 261 -5.38 1.01 -18.15
C VAL A 261 -4.38 0.92 -19.30
N ALA A 262 -3.19 0.34 -19.08
CA ALA A 262 -2.22 0.15 -20.15
C ALA A 262 -2.77 -0.78 -21.24
N LEU A 263 -3.36 -1.91 -20.83
CA LEU A 263 -4.03 -2.84 -21.74
C LEU A 263 -5.18 -2.15 -22.53
N THR A 264 -5.97 -1.30 -21.88
CA THR A 264 -7.09 -0.56 -22.48
C THR A 264 -6.55 0.50 -23.44
N MET A 265 -5.47 1.21 -23.07
CA MET A 265 -4.79 2.15 -23.96
C MET A 265 -4.24 1.42 -25.20
N VAL A 266 -3.63 0.26 -25.01
CA VAL A 266 -3.13 -0.58 -26.12
C VAL A 266 -4.29 -1.06 -26.98
N ILE A 267 -5.38 -1.56 -26.38
CA ILE A 267 -6.61 -1.94 -27.09
C ILE A 267 -7.13 -0.77 -27.93
N MET A 268 -7.27 0.41 -27.34
CA MET A 268 -7.77 1.61 -28.02
C MET A 268 -6.83 2.04 -29.14
N ALA A 269 -5.50 2.00 -28.92
CA ALA A 269 -4.51 2.29 -29.94
C ALA A 269 -4.57 1.28 -31.10
N THR A 270 -4.71 -0.01 -30.80
CA THR A 270 -4.86 -1.06 -31.82
C THR A 270 -6.15 -0.90 -32.62
N HIS A 271 -7.28 -0.56 -31.98
CA HIS A 271 -8.53 -0.27 -32.68
C HIS A 271 -8.37 0.96 -33.59
N THR A 272 -7.76 2.02 -33.07
CA THR A 272 -7.48 3.25 -33.84
C THR A 272 -6.59 2.94 -35.04
N LEU A 273 -5.55 2.13 -34.87
CA LEU A 273 -4.67 1.69 -35.94
C LEU A 273 -5.41 0.81 -36.97
N ALA A 274 -6.27 -0.10 -36.52
CA ALA A 274 -7.05 -0.96 -37.40
C ALA A 274 -8.02 -0.14 -38.27
N PHE A 275 -8.71 0.83 -37.69
CA PHE A 275 -9.55 1.77 -38.45
C PHE A 275 -8.71 2.61 -39.41
N TRP A 276 -7.56 3.12 -38.96
CA TRP A 276 -6.67 3.91 -39.80
C TRP A 276 -6.17 3.11 -41.02
N LEU A 277 -5.73 1.85 -40.81
CA LEU A 277 -5.33 0.96 -41.90
C LEU A 277 -6.49 0.63 -42.84
N LEU A 278 -7.68 0.36 -42.29
CA LEU A 278 -8.87 0.09 -43.10
C LEU A 278 -9.24 1.28 -43.99
N PHE A 279 -9.18 2.51 -43.47
CA PHE A 279 -9.47 3.72 -44.23
C PHE A 279 -8.37 4.05 -45.24
N SER A 280 -7.11 3.73 -44.94
CA SER A 280 -5.96 3.96 -45.81
C SER A 280 -5.82 2.92 -46.92
N ALA A 281 -6.43 1.75 -46.79
CA ALA A 281 -6.35 0.70 -47.79
C ALA A 281 -7.04 1.10 -49.12
N PRO A 282 -6.52 0.69 -50.29
CA PRO A 282 -7.09 0.97 -51.61
C PRO A 282 -8.28 0.03 -51.91
N ILE A 283 -9.28 0.04 -51.02
CA ILE A 283 -10.49 -0.79 -51.10
C ILE A 283 -11.69 0.12 -51.39
N ASP A 284 -12.71 -0.40 -52.08
CA ASP A 284 -13.97 0.30 -52.31
C ASP A 284 -14.63 0.80 -51.00
N VAL A 285 -15.26 1.96 -51.10
CA VAL A 285 -15.93 2.64 -49.98
C VAL A 285 -16.97 1.73 -49.31
N THR A 286 -17.72 0.95 -50.10
CA THR A 286 -18.73 0.02 -49.60
C THR A 286 -18.13 -1.02 -48.65
N TRP A 287 -16.98 -1.59 -49.00
CA TRP A 287 -16.28 -2.56 -48.17
C TRP A 287 -15.68 -1.91 -46.92
N LYS A 288 -15.17 -0.68 -47.01
CA LYS A 288 -14.69 0.07 -45.84
C LYS A 288 -15.80 0.28 -44.82
N VAL A 289 -16.99 0.67 -45.26
CA VAL A 289 -18.17 0.84 -44.37
C VAL A 289 -18.54 -0.49 -43.73
N LEU A 290 -18.65 -1.56 -44.53
CA LEU A 290 -19.06 -2.87 -44.05
C LEU A 290 -18.07 -3.45 -43.03
N LEU A 291 -16.76 -3.35 -43.29
CA LEU A 291 -15.70 -3.79 -42.38
C LEU A 291 -15.63 -2.91 -41.12
N SER A 292 -15.89 -1.61 -41.23
CA SER A 292 -15.94 -0.71 -40.07
C SER A 292 -17.09 -1.08 -39.13
N VAL A 293 -18.28 -1.30 -39.68
CA VAL A 293 -19.46 -1.76 -38.93
C VAL A 293 -19.19 -3.13 -38.29
N PHE A 294 -18.55 -4.03 -39.02
CA PHE A 294 -18.16 -5.33 -38.50
C PHE A 294 -17.18 -5.23 -37.31
N LEU A 295 -16.17 -4.35 -37.40
CA LEU A 295 -15.22 -4.06 -36.32
C LEU A 295 -15.91 -3.50 -35.08
N LEU A 296 -16.91 -2.64 -35.26
CA LEU A 296 -17.72 -2.10 -34.15
C LEU A 296 -18.63 -3.15 -33.51
N LEU A 297 -19.19 -4.06 -34.29
CA LEU A 297 -20.06 -5.14 -33.80
C LEU A 297 -19.29 -6.25 -33.08
N LYS A 298 -18.05 -6.54 -33.52
CA LYS A 298 -17.22 -7.59 -32.94
C LYS A 298 -15.81 -7.11 -32.57
N PRO A 299 -15.68 -6.19 -31.59
CA PRO A 299 -14.37 -5.75 -31.10
C PRO A 299 -13.55 -6.91 -30.47
N GLN A 300 -14.24 -7.99 -30.06
CA GLN A 300 -13.61 -9.19 -29.50
C GLN A 300 -12.59 -9.87 -30.44
N LEU A 301 -12.73 -9.71 -31.76
CA LEU A 301 -11.80 -10.29 -32.74
C LEU A 301 -10.39 -9.68 -32.62
N ILE A 302 -10.30 -8.40 -32.27
CA ILE A 302 -9.03 -7.72 -31.99
C ILE A 302 -8.63 -7.93 -30.53
N ASN A 303 -9.59 -7.77 -29.61
CA ASN A 303 -9.28 -7.78 -28.17
C ASN A 303 -8.72 -9.12 -27.70
N SER A 304 -9.31 -10.24 -28.09
CA SER A 304 -8.91 -11.57 -27.58
C SER A 304 -7.44 -11.92 -27.88
N PRO A 305 -6.95 -11.85 -29.14
CA PRO A 305 -5.54 -12.12 -29.42
C PRO A 305 -4.61 -11.08 -28.79
N LEU A 306 -5.02 -9.81 -28.74
CA LEU A 306 -4.21 -8.73 -28.17
C LEU A 306 -4.02 -8.90 -26.66
N ILE A 307 -5.08 -9.26 -25.93
CA ILE A 307 -5.01 -9.54 -24.49
C ILE A 307 -4.06 -10.71 -24.22
N ARG A 308 -4.15 -11.79 -25.00
CA ARG A 308 -3.23 -12.94 -24.87
C ARG A 308 -1.78 -12.53 -25.14
N ALA A 309 -1.53 -11.79 -26.21
CA ALA A 309 -0.20 -11.30 -26.54
C ALA A 309 0.37 -10.38 -25.44
N TYR A 310 -0.44 -9.45 -24.94
CA TYR A 310 -0.06 -8.56 -23.83
C TYR A 310 0.30 -9.35 -22.57
N GLN A 311 -0.52 -10.32 -22.19
CA GLN A 311 -0.25 -11.18 -21.02
C GLN A 311 1.05 -11.97 -21.17
N ILE A 312 1.34 -12.51 -22.36
CA ILE A 312 2.60 -13.23 -22.64
C ILE A 312 3.79 -12.27 -22.54
N ILE A 313 3.74 -11.13 -23.21
CA ILE A 313 4.84 -10.14 -23.19
C ILE A 313 5.09 -9.67 -21.75
N ARG A 314 4.01 -9.33 -21.03
CA ARG A 314 4.11 -8.86 -19.65
C ARG A 314 4.70 -9.91 -18.72
N THR A 315 4.24 -11.15 -18.79
CA THR A 315 4.80 -12.23 -17.95
C THR A 315 6.27 -12.47 -18.25
N LEU A 316 6.70 -12.34 -19.52
CA LEU A 316 8.12 -12.41 -19.87
C LEU A 316 8.93 -11.26 -19.27
N PHE A 317 8.46 -10.02 -19.40
CA PHE A 317 9.15 -8.84 -18.83
C PHE A 317 9.18 -8.89 -17.30
N GLY A 318 8.05 -9.16 -16.65
CA GLY A 318 7.97 -9.24 -15.19
C GLY A 318 8.87 -10.34 -14.62
N ARG A 319 8.92 -11.50 -15.27
CA ARG A 319 9.85 -12.58 -14.88
C ARG A 319 11.31 -12.17 -15.06
N SER A 320 11.66 -11.52 -16.16
CA SER A 320 13.03 -11.06 -16.39
C SER A 320 13.49 -10.03 -15.34
N GLN A 321 12.60 -9.12 -14.93
CA GLN A 321 12.91 -8.10 -13.94
C GLN A 321 13.02 -8.71 -12.53
N ALA A 322 12.13 -9.63 -12.18
CA ALA A 322 12.21 -10.38 -10.93
C ALA A 322 13.50 -11.22 -10.85
N GLU A 323 13.91 -11.84 -11.95
CA GLU A 323 15.17 -12.60 -12.00
C GLU A 323 16.40 -11.69 -11.83
N LEU A 324 16.41 -10.51 -12.46
CA LEU A 324 17.47 -9.52 -12.27
C LEU A 324 17.55 -9.03 -10.82
N ASP A 325 16.41 -8.73 -10.20
CA ASP A 325 16.34 -8.31 -8.79
C ASP A 325 16.88 -9.41 -7.84
N MET A 326 16.57 -10.69 -8.13
CA MET A 326 17.09 -11.81 -7.34
C MET A 326 18.59 -12.03 -7.54
N ARG A 327 19.12 -11.83 -8.75
CA ARG A 327 20.56 -11.99 -9.04
C ARG A 327 21.42 -10.85 -8.51
N LEU A 328 20.88 -9.63 -8.44
CA LEU A 328 21.63 -8.43 -8.04
C LEU A 328 21.73 -8.26 -6.52
N LYS A 329 21.01 -9.04 -5.71
CA LYS A 329 21.15 -9.02 -4.25
C LYS A 329 22.25 -10.02 -3.82
N PRO A 330 23.45 -9.56 -3.40
CA PRO A 330 24.42 -10.45 -2.78
C PRO A 330 23.84 -10.97 -1.46
N SER A 331 23.91 -12.29 -1.28
CA SER A 331 23.52 -13.04 -0.08
C SER A 331 24.28 -12.59 1.16
#